data_AF-A0A7I0EKL5-F1
#
_entry.id   AF-A0A7I0EKL5-F1
#
_cell.length_a   1.000
_cell.length_b   1.000
_cell.length_c   1.000
_cell.angle_alpha   90.00
_cell.angle_beta   90.00
_cell.angle_gamma   90.00
#
_symmetry.space_group_name_H-M   'P 1'
#
loop_
_entity.id
_entity.type
_entity.pdbx_description
1 polymer ?
#
loop_
_entity_poly.entity_id
_entity_poly.type
_entity_poly.pdbx_seq_one_letter_code
_entity_poly.pdbx_strand_id
1 'polypeptide(L)'
;MAGWSIQPQGVLDVLTRVNGEAEELGTALGSLSTNLGAAVTATNSAAISEAVQGYFETVEGPRLTGISTRITASVTGASSATEAYVQGDYEMAATSQREQVDLVNLPRGDRHGLPQ
;
A
#
# COMPACT_ATOMS: atom_id res chain seq x y z
N MET A 1 -19.45 18.55 -9.83
CA MET A 1 -18.30 18.49 -8.90
C MET A 1 -17.49 17.29 -9.30
N ALA A 2 -16.27 17.49 -9.81
CA ALA A 2 -15.39 16.37 -10.15
C ALA A 2 -14.99 15.69 -8.84
N GLY A 3 -15.61 14.56 -8.53
CA GLY A 3 -15.28 13.74 -7.38
C GLY A 3 -13.81 13.29 -7.44
N TRP A 4 -13.28 12.91 -6.29
CA TRP A 4 -11.94 12.35 -6.20
C TRP A 4 -11.84 11.14 -7.13
N SER A 5 -10.92 11.17 -8.10
CA SER A 5 -10.78 10.12 -9.12
C SER A 5 -9.94 8.95 -8.59
N ILE A 6 -10.46 8.25 -7.57
CA ILE A 6 -9.88 6.99 -7.09
C ILE A 6 -10.81 5.83 -7.43
N GLN A 7 -10.23 4.69 -7.80
CA GLN A 7 -10.96 3.45 -8.02
C GLN A 7 -10.51 2.45 -6.95
N PRO A 8 -11.25 2.31 -5.82
CA PRO A 8 -10.82 1.45 -4.72
C PRO A 8 -10.52 0.01 -5.15
N GLN A 9 -11.36 -0.54 -6.03
CA GLN A 9 -11.15 -1.88 -6.59
C GLN A 9 -9.85 -1.96 -7.41
N GLY A 10 -9.56 -0.95 -8.25
CA GLY A 10 -8.34 -0.92 -9.03
C GLY A 10 -7.08 -0.85 -8.16
N VAL A 11 -7.15 -0.16 -7.01
CA VAL A 11 -6.06 -0.16 -6.02
C VAL A 11 -5.91 -1.55 -5.39
N LEU A 12 -7.00 -2.18 -4.96
CA LEU A 12 -6.97 -3.53 -4.40
C LEU A 12 -6.39 -4.56 -5.38
N ASP A 13 -6.72 -4.47 -6.67
CA ASP A 13 -6.18 -5.36 -7.70
C ASP A 13 -4.66 -5.18 -7.85
N VAL A 14 -4.16 -3.95 -7.79
CA VAL A 14 -2.72 -3.67 -7.79
C VAL A 14 -2.05 -4.22 -6.53
N LEU A 15 -2.62 -3.96 -5.35
CA LEU A 15 -2.07 -4.45 -4.08
C LEU A 15 -2.03 -5.97 -3.99
N THR A 16 -3.05 -6.65 -4.51
CA THR A 16 -3.09 -8.11 -4.61
C THR A 16 -1.93 -8.63 -5.46
N ARG A 17 -1.66 -7.97 -6.60
CA ARG A 17 -0.54 -8.33 -7.47
C ARG A 17 0.80 -8.11 -6.80
N VAL A 18 0.98 -6.98 -6.10
CA VAL A 18 2.21 -6.68 -5.33
C VAL A 18 2.46 -7.76 -4.26
N ASN A 19 1.41 -8.23 -3.57
CA ASN A 19 1.56 -9.33 -2.62
C ASN A 19 2.01 -10.63 -3.31
N GLY A 20 1.46 -10.96 -4.48
CA GLY A 20 1.91 -12.12 -5.26
C GLY A 20 3.39 -12.03 -5.65
N GLU A 21 3.83 -10.88 -6.16
CA GLU A 21 5.25 -10.63 -6.50
C GLU A 21 6.15 -10.70 -5.25
N ALA A 22 5.66 -10.27 -4.08
CA ALA A 22 6.41 -10.36 -2.82
C ALA A 22 6.57 -11.82 -2.34
N GLU A 23 5.56 -12.66 -2.55
CA GLU A 23 5.64 -14.11 -2.27
C GLU A 23 6.63 -14.81 -3.21
N GLU A 24 6.60 -14.47 -4.51
CA GLU A 24 7.55 -14.97 -5.50
C GLU A 24 8.99 -14.56 -5.15
N LEU A 25 9.19 -13.30 -4.74
CA LEU A 25 10.48 -12.83 -4.25
C LEU A 25 10.95 -13.64 -3.04
N GLY A 26 10.08 -13.89 -2.06
CA GLY A 26 10.41 -14.72 -0.89
C GLY A 26 10.85 -16.13 -1.29
N THR A 27 10.16 -16.74 -2.24
CA THR A 27 10.49 -18.06 -2.79
C THR A 27 11.85 -18.06 -3.50
N ALA A 28 12.12 -17.04 -4.31
CA ALA A 28 13.39 -16.88 -4.99
C ALA A 28 14.56 -16.70 -4.01
N LEU A 29 14.36 -15.92 -2.94
CA LEU A 29 15.36 -15.72 -1.89
C LEU A 29 15.65 -17.02 -1.10
N GLY A 30 14.63 -17.82 -0.80
CA GLY A 30 14.82 -19.13 -0.18
C GLY A 30 15.64 -20.09 -1.07
N SER A 31 15.36 -20.08 -2.38
CA SER A 31 16.11 -20.85 -3.36
C SER A 31 17.57 -20.38 -3.47
N LEU A 32 17.79 -19.06 -3.47
CA LEU A 32 19.13 -18.48 -3.48
C LEU A 32 19.94 -18.91 -2.25
N SER A 33 19.35 -18.84 -1.05
CA SER A 33 20.01 -19.27 0.19
C SER A 33 20.45 -20.73 0.13
N THR A 34 19.59 -21.61 -0.38
CA THR A 34 19.89 -23.04 -0.54
C THR A 34 21.03 -23.27 -1.52
N ASN A 35 20.94 -22.68 -2.71
CA ASN A 35 21.94 -22.87 -3.76
C ASN A 35 23.30 -22.28 -3.37
N LEU A 36 23.29 -21.13 -2.70
CA LEU A 36 24.51 -20.49 -2.21
C LEU A 36 25.16 -21.33 -1.11
N GLY A 37 24.39 -21.87 -0.17
CA GLY A 37 24.91 -22.77 0.86
C GLY A 37 25.63 -23.98 0.24
N ALA A 38 24.99 -24.61 -0.75
CA ALA A 38 25.60 -25.73 -1.49
C ALA A 38 26.91 -25.34 -2.21
N ALA A 39 26.93 -24.17 -2.86
CA ALA A 39 28.11 -23.68 -3.57
C ALA A 39 29.27 -23.34 -2.62
N VAL A 40 28.99 -22.71 -1.48
CA VAL A 40 29.99 -22.41 -0.45
C VAL A 40 30.60 -23.70 0.11
N THR A 41 29.76 -24.69 0.44
CA THR A 41 30.25 -26.01 0.90
C THR A 41 31.11 -26.70 -0.16
N ALA A 42 30.68 -26.70 -1.43
CA ALA A 42 31.41 -27.32 -2.52
C ALA A 42 32.79 -26.68 -2.78
N THR A 43 32.94 -25.40 -2.46
CA THR A 43 34.19 -24.67 -2.64
C THR A 43 35.28 -25.14 -1.67
N ASN A 44 34.91 -25.74 -0.53
CA ASN A 44 35.82 -26.28 0.49
C ASN A 44 36.90 -25.28 0.94
N SER A 45 36.54 -24.00 1.07
CA SER A 45 37.43 -22.91 1.46
C SER A 45 36.81 -22.07 2.58
N ALA A 46 37.46 -22.07 3.74
CA ALA A 46 37.02 -21.30 4.91
C ALA A 46 36.97 -19.79 4.62
N ALA A 47 37.97 -19.26 3.91
CA ALA A 47 38.03 -17.84 3.57
C ALA A 47 36.86 -17.42 2.64
N ILE A 48 36.45 -18.28 1.71
CA ILE A 48 35.31 -18.00 0.83
C ILE A 48 34.00 -18.08 1.63
N SER A 49 33.87 -19.06 2.53
CA SER A 49 32.71 -19.15 3.42
C SER A 49 32.55 -17.90 4.30
N GLU A 50 33.63 -17.43 4.93
CA GLU A 50 33.62 -16.20 5.74
C GLU A 50 33.29 -14.96 4.90
N ALA A 51 33.89 -14.82 3.71
CA ALA A 51 33.60 -13.69 2.84
C ALA A 51 32.13 -13.64 2.39
N VAL A 52 31.54 -14.79 2.06
CA VAL A 52 30.12 -14.87 1.68
C VAL A 52 29.22 -14.56 2.87
N GLN A 53 29.49 -15.13 4.05
CA GLN A 53 28.72 -14.80 5.26
C GLN A 53 28.80 -13.30 5.57
N GLY A 54 30.01 -12.72 5.60
CA GLY A 54 30.21 -11.30 5.84
C GLY A 54 29.50 -10.41 4.82
N TYR A 55 29.47 -10.79 3.55
CA TYR A 55 28.70 -10.07 2.53
C TYR A 55 27.19 -10.07 2.82
N PHE A 56 26.62 -11.21 3.19
CA PHE A 56 25.19 -11.28 3.53
C PHE A 56 24.85 -10.56 4.83
N GLU A 57 25.73 -10.59 5.82
CA GLU A 57 25.52 -9.88 7.08
C GLU A 57 25.60 -8.36 6.91
N THR A 58 26.56 -7.88 6.13
CA THR A 58 26.88 -6.44 6.10
C THR A 58 26.29 -5.69 4.90
N VAL A 59 26.04 -6.38 3.79
CA VAL A 59 25.58 -5.76 2.55
C VAL A 59 24.19 -6.24 2.17
N GLU A 60 24.03 -7.54 1.94
CA GLU A 60 22.84 -8.04 1.26
C GLU A 60 21.65 -8.22 2.21
N GLY A 61 21.85 -8.74 3.41
CA GLY A 61 20.81 -8.89 4.44
C GLY A 61 20.10 -7.56 4.79
N PRO A 62 20.83 -6.46 5.06
CA PRO A 62 20.22 -5.14 5.26
C PRO A 62 19.45 -4.63 4.03
N ARG A 63 19.96 -4.89 2.81
CA ARG A 63 19.27 -4.51 1.57
C ARG A 63 17.96 -5.26 1.39
N LEU A 64 17.97 -6.58 1.57
CA LEU A 64 16.78 -7.42 1.50
C LEU A 64 15.74 -7.01 2.55
N THR A 65 16.18 -6.75 3.79
CA THR A 65 15.31 -6.21 4.85
C THR A 65 14.69 -4.86 4.44
N GLY A 66 15.50 -3.99 3.84
CA GLY A 66 15.04 -2.69 3.34
C GLY A 66 14.01 -2.81 2.22
N ILE A 67 14.17 -3.78 1.31
CA ILE A 67 13.19 -4.08 0.26
C ILE A 67 11.86 -4.52 0.87
N SER A 68 11.87 -5.52 1.76
CA SER A 68 10.66 -6.01 2.41
C SER A 68 9.95 -4.89 3.20
N THR A 69 10.72 -4.06 3.90
CA THR A 69 10.18 -2.89 4.64
C THR A 69 9.47 -1.92 3.70
N ARG A 70 10.07 -1.62 2.54
CA ARG A 70 9.48 -0.71 1.55
C ARG A 70 8.22 -1.28 0.93
N ILE A 71 8.21 -2.56 0.57
CA ILE A 71 7.02 -3.24 0.03
C ILE A 71 5.86 -3.10 1.02
N THR A 72 6.08 -3.48 2.28
CA THR A 72 5.04 -3.38 3.33
C THR A 72 4.60 -1.94 3.55
N ALA A 73 5.53 -0.99 3.63
CA ALA A 73 5.19 0.43 3.81
C ALA A 73 4.37 0.98 2.64
N SER A 74 4.69 0.60 1.40
CA SER A 74 3.95 1.02 0.21
C SER A 74 2.55 0.42 0.16
N VAL A 75 2.40 -0.87 0.48
CA VAL A 75 1.09 -1.54 0.53
C VAL A 75 0.19 -0.89 1.57
N THR A 76 0.68 -0.72 2.80
CA THR A 76 -0.06 -0.07 3.88
C THR A 76 -0.41 1.38 3.55
N GLY A 77 0.54 2.15 2.99
CA GLY A 77 0.30 3.54 2.63
C GLY A 77 -0.80 3.67 1.56
N ALA A 78 -0.78 2.81 0.55
CA ALA A 78 -1.79 2.82 -0.51
C ALA A 78 -3.17 2.36 -0.03
N SER A 79 -3.26 1.33 0.81
CA SER A 79 -4.53 0.89 1.40
C SER A 79 -5.12 1.96 2.32
N SER A 80 -4.33 2.50 3.24
CA SER A 80 -4.78 3.56 4.16
C SER A 80 -5.18 4.83 3.44
N ALA A 81 -4.47 5.21 2.37
CA ALA A 81 -4.89 6.33 1.54
C ALA A 81 -6.28 6.03 0.94
N THR A 82 -6.46 4.88 0.31
CA THR A 82 -7.74 4.49 -0.31
C THR A 82 -8.91 4.49 0.67
N GLU A 83 -8.69 4.01 1.89
CA GLU A 83 -9.67 4.07 2.98
C GLU A 83 -10.04 5.51 3.34
N ALA A 84 -9.05 6.41 3.46
CA ALA A 84 -9.28 7.82 3.75
C ALA A 84 -10.09 8.52 2.64
N TYR A 85 -9.84 8.17 1.37
CA TYR A 85 -10.64 8.68 0.24
C TYR A 85 -12.11 8.26 0.37
N VAL A 86 -12.38 6.98 0.61
CA VAL A 86 -13.75 6.45 0.76
C VAL A 86 -14.47 7.08 1.96
N GLN A 87 -13.76 7.23 3.09
CA GLN A 87 -14.31 7.86 4.28
C GLN A 87 -14.67 9.34 4.04
N GLY A 88 -13.81 10.09 3.34
CA GLY A 88 -14.07 11.48 2.98
C GLY A 88 -15.32 11.64 2.10
N ASP A 89 -15.55 10.71 1.16
CA ASP A 89 -16.77 10.70 0.35
C ASP A 89 -18.03 10.50 1.19
N TYR A 90 -17.99 9.61 2.19
CA TYR A 90 -19.10 9.44 3.13
C TYR A 90 -19.37 10.69 3.96
N GLU A 91 -18.32 11.40 4.40
CA GLU A 91 -18.44 12.63 5.18
C GLU A 91 -19.03 13.79 4.35
N MET A 92 -18.59 13.94 3.10
CA MET A 92 -19.16 14.92 2.17
C MET A 92 -20.64 14.61 1.86
N ALA A 93 -20.98 13.34 1.62
CA ALA A 93 -22.35 12.90 1.39
C ALA A 93 -23.25 13.16 2.62
N ALA A 94 -22.76 12.86 3.83
CA ALA A 94 -23.49 13.13 5.07
C ALA A 94 -23.69 14.63 5.32
N THR A 95 -22.69 15.45 4.98
CA THR A 95 -22.79 16.92 5.10
C THR A 95 -23.83 17.48 4.14
N SER A 96 -23.78 17.07 2.87
CA SER A 96 -24.76 17.52 1.88
C SER A 96 -26.20 17.11 2.24
N GLN A 97 -26.40 15.90 2.78
CA GLN A 97 -27.70 15.46 3.28
C GLN A 97 -28.20 16.33 4.44
N ARG A 98 -27.34 16.66 5.41
CA ARG A 98 -27.69 17.57 6.51
C ARG A 98 -28.09 18.94 6.00
N GLU A 99 -27.31 19.53 5.10
CA GLU A 99 -27.63 20.81 4.47
C GLU A 99 -28.97 20.78 3.71
N GLN A 100 -29.26 19.70 2.97
CA GLN A 100 -30.55 19.56 2.28
C GLN A 100 -31.74 19.46 3.24
N VAL A 101 -31.59 18.74 4.36
CA VAL A 101 -32.63 18.66 5.40
C VAL A 101 -32.89 20.05 6.00
N ASP A 102 -31.84 20.81 6.31
CA ASP A 102 -31.98 22.17 6.83
C ASP A 102 -32.69 23.10 5.84
N LEU A 103 -32.37 23.01 4.54
CA LEU A 103 -33.04 23.78 3.49
C LEU A 103 -34.52 23.43 3.36
N VAL A 104 -34.90 22.16 3.51
CA VAL A 104 -36.30 21.71 3.47
C VAL A 104 -37.08 22.15 4.72
N ASN A 105 -36.40 22.24 5.87
CA ASN A 105 -37.02 22.62 7.13
C ASN A 105 -37.13 24.15 7.34
N LEU A 106 -36.68 24.95 6.36
CA LEU A 106 -36.85 26.40 6.38
C LEU A 106 -38.34 26.77 6.33
N PRO A 107 -38.87 27.59 7.24
CA PRO A 107 -40.29 27.94 7.28
C PRO A 107 -40.74 28.57 5.94
N ARG A 108 -41.92 28.14 5.44
CA ARG A 108 -42.52 28.55 4.15
C ARG A 108 -42.88 30.04 4.02
N GLY A 109 -42.35 30.92 4.88
CA GLY A 109 -42.61 32.37 4.89
C GLY A 109 -41.73 33.20 3.94
N ASP A 110 -40.52 32.75 3.62
CA ASP A 110 -39.52 33.62 2.98
C ASP A 110 -39.39 33.45 1.45
N ARG A 111 -40.29 32.68 0.81
CA ARG A 111 -40.27 32.44 -0.64
C ARG A 111 -40.86 33.57 -1.49
N HIS A 112 -41.08 34.76 -0.93
CA HIS A 112 -41.72 35.89 -1.62
C HIS A 112 -40.77 37.06 -1.96
N GLY A 113 -39.47 36.76 -2.18
CA GLY A 113 -38.44 37.78 -2.40
C GLY A 113 -37.51 37.55 -3.60
N LEU A 114 -37.98 36.92 -4.68
CA LEU A 114 -37.20 36.87 -5.94
C LEU A 114 -37.66 38.02 -6.87
N PRO A 115 -36.78 38.96 -7.26
CA PRO A 115 -37.10 39.95 -8.30
C PRO A 115 -37.21 39.27 -9.67
N GLN A 116 -38.16 39.78 -10.47
CA GLN A 116 -38.47 39.37 -11.85
C GLN A 116 -37.30 39.62 -12.79
#